data_AF-A0A9E2UG70-F1
#
_entry.id   AF-A0A9E2UG70-F1
#
_cell.length_a   1.000
_cell.length_b   1.000
_cell.length_c   1.000
_cell.angle_alpha   90.00
_cell.angle_beta   90.00
_cell.angle_gamma   90.00
#
_symmetry.space_group_name_H-M   'P 1'
#
loop_
_entity.id
_entity.type
_entity.pdbx_description
1 polymer ?
#
loop_
_entity_poly.entity_id
_entity_poly.type
_entity_poly.pdbx_seq_one_letter_code
_entity_poly.pdbx_strand_id
1 'polypeptide(L)'
;MSADSILVEARDLAKGEKITNLLIEETAAMGAAAEAGQPKTHQDTVQAGATDVYGVVFSGGQLAEAGIAGDGSGDLDLLVYDENDHLVCRSTGSSDREYCRWWPRWTGSFRIEVQNLSPVANLYRLAMN
;
A
#
# COMPACT_ATOMS: atom_id res chain seq x y z
N MET A 1 -10.22 8.18 8.84
CA MET A 1 -8.80 8.32 8.46
C MET A 1 -8.77 8.59 6.97
N SER A 2 -8.00 9.57 6.51
CA SER A 2 -7.80 9.82 5.07
C SER A 2 -6.71 8.90 4.52
N ALA A 3 -6.65 8.77 3.20
CA ALA A 3 -5.65 7.96 2.52
C ALA A 3 -4.21 8.40 2.85
N ASP A 4 -3.97 9.71 2.90
CA ASP A 4 -2.70 10.28 3.36
C ASP A 4 -2.33 9.83 4.79
N SER A 5 -3.30 9.79 5.72
CA SER A 5 -3.04 9.34 7.09
C SER A 5 -2.61 7.88 7.13
N ILE A 6 -3.21 7.03 6.29
CA ILE A 6 -2.87 5.60 6.23
C ILE A 6 -1.47 5.42 5.65
N LEU A 7 -1.11 6.16 4.58
CA LEU A 7 0.24 6.09 3.99
C LEU A 7 1.31 6.59 4.95
N VAL A 8 1.03 7.65 5.71
CA VAL A 8 1.94 8.14 6.76
C VAL A 8 2.12 7.10 7.86
N GLU A 9 1.03 6.54 8.39
CA GLU A 9 1.07 5.52 9.46
C GLU A 9 1.81 4.25 9.00
N ALA A 10 1.55 3.79 7.78
CA ALA A 10 2.21 2.62 7.20
C ALA A 10 3.71 2.85 6.99
N ARG A 11 4.13 4.04 6.54
CA ARG A 11 5.55 4.42 6.42
C ARG A 11 6.26 4.44 7.78
N ASP A 12 5.59 4.91 8.83
CA ASP A 12 6.16 4.98 10.19
C ASP A 12 6.36 3.59 10.79
N LEU A 13 5.42 2.68 10.54
CA LEU A 13 5.48 1.29 11.01
C LEU A 13 6.55 0.46 10.28
N ALA A 14 6.68 0.65 8.96
CA ALA A 14 7.67 -0.05 8.14
C ALA A 14 9.13 0.29 8.50
N LYS A 15 9.36 1.41 9.19
CA LYS A 15 10.71 1.85 9.56
C LYS A 15 11.25 1.19 10.83
N GLY A 16 10.45 0.49 11.65
CA GLY A 16 10.92 -0.20 12.86
C GLY A 16 11.61 0.65 13.93
N GLU A 17 11.89 1.93 13.65
CA GLU A 17 12.53 2.89 14.53
C GLU A 17 11.73 4.19 14.51
N LYS A 18 11.37 4.59 15.72
CA LYS A 18 10.93 5.90 16.19
C LYS A 18 11.56 7.09 15.43
N ILE A 19 11.09 7.39 14.23
CA ILE A 19 11.37 8.65 13.54
C ILE A 19 10.06 9.43 13.42
N THR A 20 9.66 9.98 14.57
CA THR A 20 8.89 11.22 14.60
C THR A 20 9.59 12.27 13.76
N ASN A 21 8.87 12.82 12.79
CA ASN A 21 9.25 13.93 11.91
C ASN A 21 10.37 13.63 10.91
N LEU A 22 10.00 13.40 9.65
CA LEU A 22 10.71 13.92 8.48
C LEU A 22 9.77 13.80 7.26
N LEU A 23 9.39 14.96 6.70
CA LEU A 23 8.68 15.19 5.43
C LEU A 23 7.15 15.41 5.51
N ILE A 24 6.73 16.30 6.43
CA ILE A 24 5.85 17.39 5.99
C ILE A 24 6.82 18.39 5.33
N GLU A 25 6.56 18.81 4.09
CA GLU A 25 7.44 19.60 3.20
C GLU A 25 8.24 18.79 2.16
N GLU A 26 7.53 18.25 1.17
CA GLU A 26 7.91 18.47 -0.24
C GLU A 26 6.66 18.85 -1.04
N THR A 27 5.98 19.89 -0.60
CA THR A 27 4.92 20.56 -1.37
C THR A 27 5.54 21.78 -2.09
N ALA A 28 6.49 21.57 -3.00
CA ALA A 28 6.91 22.59 -3.99
C ALA A 28 8.10 22.11 -4.86
N ALA A 29 7.87 21.21 -5.83
CA ALA A 29 8.64 21.23 -7.09
C ALA A 29 8.06 20.24 -8.11
N MET A 30 7.12 20.73 -8.94
CA MET A 30 7.09 20.63 -10.41
C MET A 30 5.64 20.74 -10.87
N GLY A 31 5.27 21.96 -11.28
CA GLY A 31 3.98 22.24 -11.88
C GLY A 31 3.77 21.47 -13.19
N ALA A 32 2.49 21.26 -13.51
CA ALA A 32 1.93 20.62 -14.71
C ALA A 32 1.90 19.08 -14.73
N ALA A 33 1.07 18.49 -13.86
CA ALA A 33 0.31 17.28 -14.16
C ALA A 33 -0.94 17.23 -13.26
N ALA A 34 -1.96 18.01 -13.60
CA ALA A 34 -3.24 17.99 -12.92
C ALA A 34 -4.04 16.72 -13.29
N GLU A 35 -3.55 15.54 -12.91
CA GLU A 35 -4.25 14.23 -12.80
C GLU A 35 -3.41 13.17 -12.02
N ALA A 36 -2.45 13.57 -11.18
CA ALA A 36 -1.83 12.62 -10.24
C ALA A 36 -2.87 12.26 -9.17
N GLY A 37 -3.33 11.01 -9.20
CA GLY A 37 -4.54 10.53 -8.52
C GLY A 37 -4.62 10.90 -7.05
N GLN A 38 -5.82 11.29 -6.61
CA GLN A 38 -6.10 11.36 -5.18
C GLN A 38 -5.80 10.00 -4.56
N PRO A 39 -5.11 9.96 -3.40
CA PRO A 39 -4.78 8.69 -2.79
C PRO A 39 -6.08 7.90 -2.53
N LYS A 40 -6.19 6.73 -3.17
CA LYS A 40 -7.41 5.92 -3.16
C LYS A 40 -7.41 5.06 -1.91
N THR A 41 -8.55 5.02 -1.24
CA THR A 41 -8.76 4.13 -0.10
C THR A 41 -9.85 3.13 -0.39
N HIS A 42 -9.59 1.89 0.01
CA HIS A 42 -10.56 0.81 0.03
C HIS A 42 -10.63 0.27 1.45
N GLN A 43 -11.82 -0.17 1.87
CA GLN A 43 -12.02 -0.91 3.10
C GLN A 43 -12.74 -2.20 2.74
N ASP A 44 -12.17 -3.32 3.14
CA ASP A 44 -12.70 -4.64 2.79
C ASP A 44 -12.44 -5.64 3.93
N THR A 45 -13.02 -6.83 3.83
CA THR A 45 -12.83 -7.92 4.78
C THR A 45 -12.34 -9.16 4.08
N VAL A 46 -11.05 -9.44 4.26
CA VAL A 46 -10.42 -10.66 3.75
C VAL A 46 -10.71 -11.82 4.69
N GLN A 47 -11.29 -12.89 4.16
CA GLN A 47 -11.61 -14.10 4.94
C GLN A 47 -10.33 -14.82 5.41
N ALA A 48 -10.47 -15.68 6.42
CA ALA A 48 -9.36 -16.48 6.93
C ALA A 48 -8.71 -17.32 5.82
N GLY A 49 -7.38 -17.21 5.67
CA GLY A 49 -6.63 -17.92 4.62
C GLY A 49 -6.92 -17.46 3.18
N ALA A 50 -7.70 -16.39 3.00
CA ALA A 50 -8.08 -15.89 1.68
C ALA A 50 -7.13 -14.78 1.19
N THR A 51 -7.29 -14.41 -0.08
CA THR A 51 -6.55 -13.34 -0.73
C THR A 51 -7.51 -12.45 -1.49
N ASP A 52 -7.47 -11.15 -1.18
CA ASP A 52 -8.16 -10.12 -1.95
C ASP A 52 -7.21 -9.57 -3.01
N VAL A 53 -7.76 -9.24 -4.19
CA VAL A 53 -7.00 -8.86 -5.36
C VAL A 53 -7.54 -7.56 -5.95
N TYR A 54 -6.65 -6.58 -6.14
CA TYR A 54 -6.97 -5.27 -6.70
C TYR A 54 -6.14 -4.99 -7.95
N GLY A 55 -6.79 -4.55 -9.03
CA GLY A 55 -6.12 -4.05 -10.23
C GLY A 55 -6.05 -2.53 -10.22
N VAL A 56 -4.86 -1.97 -10.26
CA VAL A 56 -4.63 -0.51 -10.16
C VAL A 56 -3.64 -0.08 -11.24
N VAL A 57 -3.84 1.07 -11.87
CA VAL A 57 -2.88 1.63 -12.83
C VAL A 57 -1.96 2.60 -12.10
N PHE A 58 -0.66 2.36 -12.18
CA PHE A 58 0.36 3.28 -11.67
C PHE A 58 1.16 3.87 -12.82
N SER A 59 1.63 5.10 -12.63
CA SER A 59 2.43 5.83 -13.62
C SER A 59 3.90 5.45 -13.56
N GLY A 60 4.48 5.19 -14.73
CA GLY A 60 5.91 5.00 -14.90
C GLY A 60 6.71 6.22 -14.47
N GLY A 61 7.83 5.99 -13.78
CA GLY A 61 8.72 7.07 -13.38
C GLY A 61 8.24 7.90 -12.18
N GLN A 62 7.13 7.53 -11.54
CA GLN A 62 6.63 8.16 -10.32
C GLN A 62 6.74 7.19 -9.14
N LEU A 63 6.87 7.71 -7.91
CA LEU A 63 6.87 6.86 -6.72
C LEU A 63 5.47 6.27 -6.52
N ALA A 64 5.35 4.94 -6.53
CA ALA A 64 4.12 4.23 -6.23
C ALA A 64 4.19 3.64 -4.81
N GLU A 65 3.08 3.75 -4.08
CA GLU A 65 2.97 3.31 -2.69
C GLU A 65 1.68 2.56 -2.46
N ALA A 66 1.74 1.51 -1.65
CA ALA A 66 0.60 0.76 -1.18
C ALA A 66 0.80 0.44 0.31
N GLY A 67 -0.23 0.66 1.11
CA GLY A 67 -0.22 0.34 2.53
C GLY A 67 -1.54 -0.28 2.96
N ILE A 68 -1.47 -1.25 3.86
CA ILE A 68 -2.63 -1.84 4.51
C ILE A 68 -2.59 -1.60 6.02
N ALA A 69 -3.77 -1.45 6.60
CA ALA A 69 -3.95 -1.42 8.04
C ALA A 69 -5.20 -2.22 8.42
N GLY A 70 -5.00 -3.35 9.09
CA GLY A 70 -6.03 -4.21 9.64
C GLY A 70 -6.66 -3.65 10.93
N ASP A 71 -7.58 -4.44 11.49
CA ASP A 71 -8.36 -4.11 12.69
C ASP A 71 -7.57 -4.20 14.02
N GLY A 72 -6.28 -4.54 13.96
CA GLY A 72 -5.35 -4.67 15.07
C GLY A 72 -5.03 -6.11 15.46
N SER A 73 -5.44 -7.11 14.67
CA SER A 73 -5.24 -8.53 14.97
C SER A 73 -4.94 -9.38 13.74
N GLY A 74 -4.04 -10.36 13.90
CA GLY A 74 -3.69 -11.27 12.82
C GLY A 74 -2.47 -10.82 12.01
N ASP A 75 -2.37 -11.40 10.83
CA ASP A 75 -1.19 -11.42 9.98
C ASP A 75 -1.66 -11.26 8.53
N LEU A 76 -1.43 -10.07 7.99
CA LEU A 76 -1.78 -9.74 6.62
C LEU A 76 -0.51 -9.50 5.83
N ASP A 77 -0.40 -10.10 4.65
CA ASP A 77 0.69 -9.85 3.73
C ASP A 77 0.25 -8.96 2.57
N LEU A 78 1.12 -8.05 2.16
CA LEU A 78 0.93 -7.18 1.00
C LEU A 78 1.90 -7.56 -0.12
N LEU A 79 1.38 -7.97 -1.27
CA LEU A 79 2.17 -8.28 -2.46
C LEU A 79 1.71 -7.41 -3.63
N VAL A 80 2.68 -6.96 -4.43
CA VAL A 80 2.43 -6.14 -5.61
C VAL A 80 3.12 -6.76 -6.80
N TYR A 81 2.36 -7.03 -7.86
CA TYR A 81 2.84 -7.57 -9.13
C TYR A 81 2.62 -6.56 -10.26
N ASP A 82 3.50 -6.54 -11.25
CA ASP A 82 3.27 -5.84 -12.51
C ASP A 82 2.32 -6.62 -13.44
N GLU A 83 1.99 -6.03 -14.59
CA GLU A 83 1.14 -6.63 -15.62
C GLU A 83 1.71 -7.91 -16.28
N ASN A 84 2.98 -8.25 -16.02
CA ASN A 84 3.64 -9.44 -16.50
C ASN A 84 3.80 -10.51 -15.40
N ASP A 85 3.03 -10.39 -14.30
CA ASP A 85 3.10 -11.27 -13.13
C ASP A 85 4.46 -11.24 -12.41
N HIS A 86 5.29 -10.21 -12.61
CA HIS A 86 6.51 -10.06 -11.82
C HIS A 86 6.19 -9.40 -10.48
N LEU A 87 6.64 -10.02 -9.40
CA LEU A 87 6.58 -9.41 -8.08
C LEU A 87 7.52 -8.21 -8.00
N VAL A 88 6.96 -7.01 -7.86
CA VAL A 88 7.71 -5.75 -7.77
C VAL A 88 7.92 -5.27 -6.34
N CYS A 89 7.02 -5.62 -5.43
CA CYS A 89 7.16 -5.34 -4.01
C CYS A 89 6.43 -6.40 -3.17
N ARG A 90 6.97 -6.71 -1.99
CA ARG A 90 6.25 -7.46 -0.96
C ARG A 90 6.58 -6.90 0.42
N SER A 91 5.64 -7.01 1.33
CA SER A 91 5.80 -6.78 2.75
C SER A 91 5.02 -7.90 3.45
N THR A 92 5.75 -8.75 4.17
CA THR A 92 5.26 -10.00 4.77
C THR A 92 5.67 -10.08 6.25
N GLY A 93 5.55 -8.96 6.96
CA GLY A 93 5.75 -8.91 8.40
C GLY A 93 4.69 -9.74 9.11
N SER A 94 4.88 -10.02 10.41
CA SER A 94 3.93 -10.82 11.19
C SER A 94 2.74 -10.00 11.72
N SER A 95 2.35 -8.94 11.00
CA SER A 95 1.39 -7.95 11.47
C SER A 95 0.27 -7.78 10.47
N ASP A 96 -0.82 -7.15 10.88
CA ASP A 96 -1.90 -6.79 9.97
C ASP A 96 -1.67 -5.40 9.33
N ARG A 97 -0.44 -4.88 9.39
CA ARG A 97 -0.06 -3.57 8.86
C ARG A 97 1.20 -3.69 8.02
N GLU A 98 1.04 -3.59 6.72
CA GLU A 98 2.12 -3.77 5.77
C GLU A 98 2.23 -2.57 4.82
N TYR A 99 3.44 -2.35 4.32
CA TYR A 99 3.73 -1.20 3.50
C TYR A 99 4.73 -1.53 2.40
N CYS A 100 4.41 -1.12 1.19
CA CYS A 100 5.22 -1.31 0.01
C CYS A 100 5.37 0.00 -0.74
N ARG A 101 6.60 0.29 -1.19
CA ARG A 101 6.88 1.37 -2.13
C ARG A 101 7.77 0.85 -3.25
N TRP A 102 7.48 1.29 -4.46
CA TRP A 102 8.25 0.90 -5.64
C TRP A 102 8.26 2.02 -6.67
N TRP A 103 9.11 1.88 -7.68
CA TRP A 103 9.22 2.82 -8.78
C TRP A 103 8.86 2.10 -10.08
N PRO A 104 7.60 2.19 -10.57
CA PRO A 104 7.19 1.62 -11.84
C PRO A 104 8.12 2.09 -12.96
N ARG A 105 8.63 1.15 -13.76
CA ARG A 105 9.51 1.47 -14.89
C ARG A 105 8.73 1.99 -16.10
N TRP A 106 7.45 1.64 -16.19
CA TRP A 106 6.50 2.09 -17.20
C TRP A 106 5.12 2.27 -16.58
N THR A 107 4.25 3.03 -17.24
CA THR A 107 2.84 3.15 -16.86
C THR A 107 2.12 1.87 -17.24
N GLY A 108 1.47 1.24 -16.27
CA GLY A 108 0.89 -0.08 -16.48
C GLY A 108 -0.06 -0.49 -15.36
N SER A 109 -0.72 -1.62 -15.55
CA SER A 109 -1.58 -2.20 -14.51
C SER A 109 -0.74 -3.01 -13.54
N PHE A 110 -1.02 -2.86 -12.26
CA PHE A 110 -0.42 -3.62 -11.17
C PHE A 110 -1.51 -4.38 -10.43
N ARG A 111 -1.19 -5.61 -10.03
CA ARG A 111 -2.02 -6.45 -9.18
C ARG A 111 -1.53 -6.31 -7.74
N ILE A 112 -2.38 -5.79 -6.87
CA ILE A 112 -2.14 -5.74 -5.42
C ILE A 112 -2.91 -6.91 -4.81
N GLU A 113 -2.21 -7.71 -4.03
CA GLU A 113 -2.77 -8.83 -3.28
C GLU A 113 -2.65 -8.56 -1.78
N VAL A 114 -3.75 -8.74 -1.06
CA VAL A 114 -3.79 -8.71 0.40
C VAL A 114 -4.13 -10.11 0.87
N GLN A 115 -3.15 -10.80 1.47
CA GLN A 115 -3.32 -12.18 1.92
C GLN A 115 -3.52 -12.22 3.42
N ASN A 116 -4.53 -12.97 3.87
CA ASN A 116 -4.76 -13.17 5.29
C ASN A 116 -4.22 -14.53 5.73
N LEU A 117 -3.11 -14.52 6.45
CA LEU A 117 -2.47 -15.74 6.97
C LEU A 117 -3.08 -16.21 8.29
N SER A 118 -4.03 -15.45 8.84
CA SER A 118 -4.68 -15.76 10.11
C SER A 118 -5.86 -16.71 9.95
N PRO A 119 -6.22 -17.46 11.02
CA PRO A 119 -7.38 -18.35 11.02
C PRO A 119 -8.73 -17.61 11.17
N VAL A 120 -8.72 -16.27 11.20
CA VAL A 120 -9.90 -15.41 11.34
C VAL A 120 -9.92 -14.37 10.23
N ALA A 121 -11.11 -13.92 9.83
CA ALA A 121 -11.24 -12.80 8.91
C ALA A 121 -10.70 -11.51 9.53
N ASN A 122 -10.17 -10.61 8.70
CA ASN A 122 -9.65 -9.31 9.14
C ASN A 122 -10.31 -8.19 8.33
N LEU A 123 -10.79 -7.16 9.03
CA LEU A 123 -11.25 -5.92 8.41
C LEU A 123 -10.06 -4.97 8.22
N TYR A 124 -9.72 -4.66 6.98
CA TYR A 124 -8.57 -3.82 6.68
C TYR A 124 -8.92 -2.63 5.81
N ARG A 125 -8.03 -1.64 5.82
CA ARG A 125 -8.02 -0.53 4.87
C ARG A 125 -6.78 -0.61 4.00
N LEU A 126 -6.96 -0.47 2.70
CA LEU A 126 -5.91 -0.34 1.70
C LEU A 126 -5.82 1.12 1.26
N ALA A 127 -4.62 1.67 1.20
CA ALA A 127 -4.33 2.99 0.67
C ALA A 127 -3.25 2.92 -0.43
N MET A 128 -3.41 3.72 -1.48
CA MET A 128 -2.51 3.81 -2.63
C MET A 128 -2.51 5.23 -3.21
N ASN A 129 -1.49 5.59 -4.00
CA ASN A 129 -1.38 6.90 -4.68
C ASN A 129 -1.52 6.81 -6.21
#